data_AF-A0A9D8TRF7-F1
#
_entry.id   AF-A0A9D8TRF7-F1
#
_cell.length_a   1.000
_cell.length_b   1.000
_cell.length_c   1.000
_cell.angle_alpha   90.00
_cell.angle_beta   90.00
_cell.angle_gamma   90.00
#
_symmetry.space_group_name_H-M   'P 1'
#
loop_
_entity.id
_entity.type
_entity.pdbx_description
1 polymer ?
#
loop_
_entity_poly.entity_id
_entity_poly.type
_entity_poly.pdbx_seq_one_letter_code
_entity_poly.pdbx_strand_id
1 'polypeptide(L)'
;MFGEKSGILSAESSVFAGEGVKMLREADLFDAEKNLGICEEMKYREERSIADARRDMYVALTDLADARAGGDKVGVKKAQERISQAENSIAKAERKISDLDAQISHYDLIIRQSNQSITNIENELAESRKVVAEACSGKKDADYVFGMINKVIMTAASRISCHDTHIENSQRRIQAAKVRMKKINERISLAQNRFQDACDRYVAIVQKKL
;
A
#
# COMPACT_ATOMS: atom_id res chain seq x y z
N MET A 1 -6.88 17.83 -2.92
CA MET A 1 -6.11 17.28 -4.06
C MET A 1 -4.62 17.03 -3.77
N PHE A 2 -3.78 18.03 -3.43
CA PHE A 2 -2.35 17.75 -3.17
C PHE A 2 -2.10 16.96 -1.87
N GLY A 3 -2.88 17.19 -0.82
CA GLY A 3 -2.77 16.44 0.45
C GLY A 3 -3.13 14.96 0.32
N GLU A 4 -4.20 14.61 -0.40
CA GLU A 4 -4.62 13.22 -0.59
C GLU A 4 -3.63 12.43 -1.46
N LYS A 5 -3.13 13.00 -2.56
CA LYS A 5 -2.09 12.35 -3.38
C LYS A 5 -0.80 12.10 -2.57
N SER A 6 -0.42 13.04 -1.70
CA SER A 6 0.73 12.85 -0.80
C SER A 6 0.48 11.74 0.22
N GLY A 7 -0.75 11.63 0.75
CA GLY A 7 -1.13 10.56 1.68
C GLY A 7 -1.14 9.18 1.03
N ILE A 8 -1.58 9.07 -0.22
CA ILE A 8 -1.62 7.80 -0.97
C ILE A 8 -0.22 7.30 -1.30
N LEU A 9 0.64 8.16 -1.84
CA LEU A 9 2.04 7.80 -2.12
C LEU A 9 2.79 7.42 -0.83
N SER A 10 2.47 8.09 0.28
CA SER A 10 2.99 7.73 1.60
C SER A 10 2.50 6.35 2.04
N ALA A 11 1.24 6.00 1.80
CA ALA A 11 0.67 4.70 2.16
C ALA A 11 1.17 3.56 1.27
N GLU A 12 1.34 3.79 -0.04
CA GLU A 12 1.94 2.81 -0.95
C GLU A 12 3.41 2.54 -0.58
N SER A 13 4.17 3.60 -0.28
CA SER A 13 5.55 3.46 0.18
C SER A 13 5.64 2.78 1.54
N SER A 14 4.68 2.99 2.46
CA SER A 14 4.67 2.32 3.76
C SER A 14 4.31 0.85 3.63
N VAL A 15 3.42 0.47 2.71
CA VAL A 15 3.11 -0.94 2.42
C VAL A 15 4.35 -1.66 1.92
N PHE A 16 5.07 -1.08 0.94
CA PHE A 16 6.28 -1.69 0.40
C PHE A 16 7.38 -1.83 1.46
N ALA A 17 7.62 -0.77 2.24
CA ALA A 17 8.61 -0.81 3.31
C ALA A 17 8.22 -1.82 4.41
N GLY A 18 6.95 -1.86 4.81
CA GLY A 18 6.43 -2.77 5.82
C GLY A 18 6.57 -4.24 5.42
N GLU A 19 6.31 -4.58 4.15
CA GLU A 19 6.54 -5.94 3.62
C GLU A 19 8.02 -6.34 3.67
N GLY A 20 8.92 -5.42 3.35
CA GLY A 20 10.37 -5.64 3.46
C GLY A 20 10.80 -5.91 4.91
N VAL A 21 10.32 -5.10 5.86
CA VAL A 21 10.62 -5.30 7.29
C VAL A 21 10.00 -6.61 7.80
N LYS A 22 8.80 -6.97 7.35
CA LYS A 22 8.16 -8.25 7.69
C LYS A 22 9.03 -9.43 7.28
N MET A 23 9.49 -9.46 6.03
CA MET A 23 10.35 -10.53 5.51
C MET A 23 11.65 -10.68 6.31
N LEU A 24 12.27 -9.57 6.71
CA LEU A 24 13.47 -9.61 7.57
C LEU A 24 13.16 -10.24 8.94
N ARG A 25 12.01 -9.92 9.54
CA ARG A 25 11.61 -10.51 10.83
C ARG A 25 11.20 -11.97 10.73
N GLU A 26 10.58 -12.38 9.64
CA GLU A 26 10.31 -13.79 9.36
C GLU A 26 11.62 -14.58 9.18
N ALA A 27 12.65 -13.99 8.57
CA ALA A 27 13.98 -14.62 8.46
C ALA A 27 14.67 -14.76 9.83
N ASP A 28 14.67 -13.70 10.65
CA ASP A 28 15.22 -13.76 12.02
C ASP A 28 14.49 -14.81 12.87
N LEU A 29 13.16 -14.91 12.72
CA LEU A 29 12.34 -15.91 13.40
C LEU A 29 12.74 -17.33 12.99
N PHE A 30 12.89 -17.58 11.69
CA PHE A 30 13.31 -18.88 11.17
C PHE A 30 14.67 -19.32 11.72
N ASP A 31 15.64 -18.40 11.77
CA ASP A 31 16.96 -18.70 12.33
C ASP A 31 16.88 -18.99 13.84
N ALA A 32 16.04 -18.27 14.58
CA ALA A 32 15.82 -18.52 16.01
C ALA A 32 15.16 -19.88 16.28
N GLU A 33 14.13 -20.25 15.51
CA GLU A 33 13.45 -21.55 15.61
C GLU A 33 14.40 -22.71 15.28
N LYS A 34 15.23 -22.54 14.24
CA LYS A 34 16.24 -23.52 13.88
C LYS A 34 17.26 -23.72 15.01
N ASN A 35 17.77 -22.63 15.59
CA ASN A 35 18.75 -22.71 16.67
C ASN A 35 18.14 -23.29 17.95
N LEU A 36 16.88 -22.96 18.26
CA LEU A 36 16.13 -23.59 19.34
C LEU A 36 16.09 -25.11 19.18
N GLY A 37 15.70 -25.60 18.01
CA GLY A 37 15.66 -27.04 17.73
C GLY A 37 17.03 -27.73 17.86
N ILE A 38 18.11 -27.06 17.46
CA ILE A 38 19.48 -27.57 17.66
C ILE A 38 19.81 -27.67 19.16
N CYS A 39 19.49 -26.64 19.95
CA CYS A 39 19.72 -26.65 21.39
C CYS A 39 18.93 -27.77 22.10
N GLU A 40 17.66 -27.96 21.74
CA GLU A 40 16.82 -29.04 22.26
C GLU A 40 17.39 -30.42 21.93
N GLU A 41 17.85 -30.63 20.70
CA GLU A 41 18.47 -31.90 20.29
C GLU A 41 19.79 -32.15 21.05
N MET A 42 20.62 -31.12 21.21
CA MET A 42 21.84 -31.20 22.00
C MET A 42 21.54 -31.54 23.46
N LYS A 43 20.50 -30.93 24.04
CA LYS A 43 20.08 -31.19 25.42
C LYS A 43 19.68 -32.65 25.59
N TYR A 44 18.85 -33.16 24.69
CA TYR A 44 18.44 -34.57 24.69
C TYR A 44 19.63 -35.54 24.60
N ARG A 45 20.66 -35.21 23.80
CA ARG A 45 21.90 -36.01 23.73
C ARG A 45 22.67 -36.02 25.05
N GLU A 46 22.77 -34.89 25.74
CA GLU A 46 23.44 -34.82 27.05
C GLU A 46 22.63 -35.54 28.15
N GLU A 47 21.29 -35.45 28.12
CA GLU A 47 20.42 -36.23 29.01
C GLU A 47 20.62 -37.74 28.82
N ARG A 48 20.77 -38.18 27.56
CA ARG A 48 21.11 -39.57 27.25
C ARG A 48 22.51 -39.94 27.75
N SER A 49 23.49 -39.05 27.61
CA SER A 49 24.83 -39.26 28.16
C SER A 49 24.82 -39.42 29.69
N ILE A 50 23.95 -38.70 30.40
CA ILE A 50 23.76 -38.87 31.85
C ILE A 50 23.16 -40.24 32.14
N ALA A 51 22.13 -40.66 31.39
CA ALA A 51 21.50 -41.97 31.56
C ALA A 51 22.50 -43.12 31.36
N ASP A 52 23.36 -43.02 30.35
CA ASP A 52 24.40 -44.01 30.09
C ASP A 52 25.48 -44.02 31.19
N ALA A 53 25.96 -42.85 31.61
CA ALA A 53 26.91 -42.75 32.72
C ALA A 53 26.33 -43.27 34.05
N ARG A 54 25.04 -43.04 34.33
CA ARG A 54 24.34 -43.62 35.49
C ARG A 54 24.28 -45.14 35.43
N ARG A 55 24.06 -45.71 34.24
CA ARG A 55 24.10 -47.17 34.04
C ARG A 55 25.51 -47.72 34.32
N ASP A 56 26.54 -47.07 33.80
CA ASP A 56 27.94 -47.48 34.03
C ASP A 56 28.33 -47.39 35.52
N MET A 57 27.86 -46.35 36.21
CA MET A 57 28.04 -46.19 37.65
C MET A 57 27.38 -47.33 38.43
N TYR A 58 26.16 -47.72 38.06
CA TYR A 58 25.45 -48.84 38.69
C TYR A 58 26.19 -50.17 38.52
N VAL A 59 26.71 -50.44 37.31
CA VAL A 59 27.55 -51.63 37.06
C VAL A 59 28.81 -51.58 37.91
N ALA A 60 29.51 -50.44 37.95
CA ALA A 60 30.72 -50.29 38.75
C ALA A 60 30.47 -50.43 40.26
N LEU A 61 29.31 -49.99 40.76
CA LEU A 61 28.89 -50.21 42.15
C LEU A 61 28.66 -51.70 42.46
N THR A 62 28.10 -52.45 41.51
CA THR A 62 27.93 -53.90 41.63
C THR A 62 29.29 -54.60 41.65
N ASP A 63 30.17 -54.27 40.71
CA ASP A 63 31.55 -54.80 40.66
C ASP A 63 32.33 -54.49 41.94
N LEU A 64 32.13 -53.30 42.52
CA LEU A 64 32.73 -52.90 43.79
C LEU A 64 32.27 -53.79 44.94
N ALA A 65 30.97 -54.11 45.01
CA ALA A 65 30.41 -54.97 46.04
C ALA A 65 30.98 -56.39 45.93
N ASP A 66 31.02 -56.95 44.72
CA ASP A 66 31.56 -58.29 44.46
C ASP A 66 33.06 -58.38 44.76
N ALA A 67 33.85 -57.39 44.32
CA ALA A 67 35.28 -57.34 44.61
C ALA A 67 35.58 -57.22 46.11
N ARG A 68 34.75 -56.48 46.87
CA ARG A 68 34.86 -56.41 48.34
C ARG A 68 34.54 -57.74 49.00
N ALA A 69 33.49 -58.42 48.54
CA ALA A 69 33.12 -59.73 49.08
C ALA A 69 34.20 -60.79 48.80
N GLY A 70 34.84 -60.74 47.62
CA GLY A 70 35.92 -61.66 47.22
C GLY A 70 37.32 -61.30 47.73
N GLY A 71 37.52 -60.14 48.38
CA GLY A 71 38.83 -59.68 48.85
C GLY A 71 39.78 -59.19 47.74
N ASP A 72 39.28 -58.92 46.52
CA ASP A 72 40.06 -58.44 45.39
C ASP A 72 40.33 -56.93 45.50
N LYS A 73 41.49 -56.58 46.07
CA LYS A 73 41.93 -55.18 46.22
C LYS A 73 42.08 -54.45 44.89
N VAL A 74 42.44 -55.15 43.80
CA VAL A 74 42.63 -54.54 42.48
C VAL A 74 41.27 -54.22 41.87
N GLY A 75 40.32 -55.16 41.94
CA GLY A 75 38.93 -54.97 41.53
C GLY A 75 38.25 -53.82 42.25
N VAL A 76 38.45 -53.70 43.57
CA VAL A 76 37.95 -52.57 44.37
C VAL A 76 38.44 -51.23 43.83
N LYS A 77 39.75 -51.09 43.57
CA LYS A 77 40.33 -49.85 43.07
C LYS A 77 39.79 -49.50 41.67
N LYS A 78 39.72 -50.48 40.77
CA LYS A 78 39.21 -50.29 39.41
C LYS A 78 37.73 -49.89 39.38
N ALA A 79 36.92 -50.50 40.25
CA ALA A 79 35.50 -50.15 40.37
C ALA A 79 35.31 -48.73 40.92
N GLN A 80 36.10 -48.32 41.92
CA GLN A 80 36.11 -46.94 42.44
C GLN A 80 36.49 -45.92 41.35
N GLU A 81 37.53 -46.20 40.56
CA GLU A 81 37.94 -45.34 39.45
C GLU A 81 36.81 -45.16 38.42
N ARG A 82 36.09 -46.24 38.07
CA ARG A 82 34.93 -46.18 37.16
C ARG A 82 33.77 -45.37 37.75
N ILE A 83 33.49 -45.50 39.04
CA ILE A 83 32.46 -44.70 39.73
C ILE A 83 32.80 -43.21 39.61
N SER A 84 34.03 -42.82 39.95
CA SER A 84 34.48 -41.43 39.85
C SER A 84 34.48 -40.90 38.41
N GLN A 85 34.78 -41.73 37.41
CA GLN A 85 34.66 -41.36 36.00
C GLN A 85 33.20 -41.11 35.58
N ALA A 86 32.28 -41.95 36.03
CA ALA A 86 30.86 -41.79 35.76
C ALA A 86 30.29 -40.53 36.44
N GLU A 87 30.63 -40.28 37.71
CA GLU A 87 30.24 -39.06 38.44
C GLU A 87 30.72 -37.79 37.74
N ASN A 88 31.99 -37.77 37.30
CA ASN A 88 32.55 -36.65 36.54
C ASN A 88 31.84 -36.44 35.20
N SER A 89 31.47 -37.53 34.52
CA SER A 89 30.76 -37.47 33.24
C SER A 89 29.35 -36.90 33.41
N ILE A 90 28.63 -37.35 34.45
CA ILE A 90 27.31 -36.81 34.82
C ILE A 90 27.42 -35.31 35.12
N ALA A 91 28.33 -34.90 36.00
CA ALA A 91 28.51 -33.49 36.38
C ALA A 91 28.91 -32.59 35.20
N LYS A 92 29.59 -33.13 34.18
CA LYS A 92 29.90 -32.39 32.94
C LYS A 92 28.68 -32.23 32.05
N ALA A 93 27.89 -33.29 31.89
CA ALA A 93 26.67 -33.25 31.10
C ALA A 93 25.60 -32.35 31.75
N GLU A 94 25.44 -32.39 33.07
CA GLU A 94 24.52 -31.52 33.81
C GLU A 94 24.84 -30.03 33.61
N ARG A 95 26.12 -29.66 33.63
CA ARG A 95 26.54 -28.27 33.32
C ARG A 95 26.16 -27.85 31.91
N LYS A 96 26.39 -28.71 30.91
CA LYS A 96 26.01 -28.42 29.53
C LYS A 96 24.50 -28.31 29.36
N ILE A 97 23.72 -29.15 30.04
CA ILE A 97 22.25 -29.04 30.03
C ILE A 97 21.82 -27.69 30.57
N SER A 98 22.41 -27.24 31.68
CA SER A 98 22.13 -25.91 32.24
C SER A 98 22.46 -24.77 31.24
N ASP A 99 23.57 -24.87 30.51
CA ASP A 99 23.93 -23.90 29.48
C ASP A 99 22.97 -23.93 28.29
N LEU A 100 22.48 -25.12 27.92
CA LEU A 100 21.49 -25.31 26.85
C LEU A 100 20.11 -24.79 27.27
N ASP A 101 19.70 -24.98 28.53
CA ASP A 101 18.44 -24.44 29.05
C ASP A 101 18.39 -22.91 29.00
N ALA A 102 19.53 -22.26 29.28
CA ALA A 102 19.66 -20.82 29.12
C ALA A 102 19.55 -20.38 27.65
N GLN A 103 20.15 -21.13 26.72
CA GLN A 103 20.04 -20.85 25.28
C GLN A 103 18.63 -21.09 24.73
N ILE A 104 17.97 -22.17 25.13
CA ILE A 104 16.58 -22.48 24.80
C ILE A 104 15.68 -21.31 25.25
N SER A 105 15.81 -20.90 26.51
CA SER A 105 15.04 -19.77 27.07
C SER A 105 15.30 -18.45 26.31
N HIS A 106 16.53 -18.25 25.84
CA HIS A 106 16.91 -17.08 25.04
C HIS A 106 16.23 -17.09 23.66
N TYR A 107 16.27 -18.22 22.94
CA TYR A 107 15.61 -18.33 21.64
C TYR A 107 14.09 -18.28 21.76
N ASP A 108 13.49 -18.88 22.79
CA ASP A 108 12.05 -18.75 23.09
C ASP A 108 11.62 -17.29 23.29
N LEU A 109 12.47 -16.47 23.90
CA LEU A 109 12.19 -15.04 24.04
C LEU A 109 12.26 -14.33 22.69
N ILE A 110 13.28 -14.60 21.88
CA ILE A 110 13.43 -14.03 20.54
C ILE A 110 12.23 -14.39 19.67
N ILE A 111 11.83 -15.67 19.64
CA ILE A 111 10.68 -16.16 18.86
C ILE A 111 9.41 -15.42 19.26
N ARG A 112 9.12 -15.28 20.56
CA ARG A 112 7.95 -14.53 21.03
C ARG A 112 7.98 -13.06 20.63
N GLN A 113 9.13 -12.41 20.75
CA GLN A 113 9.31 -11.00 20.36
C GLN A 113 9.15 -10.81 18.84
N SER A 114 9.74 -11.70 18.04
CA SER A 114 9.61 -11.68 16.57
C SER A 114 8.17 -11.89 16.15
N ASN A 115 7.45 -12.85 16.73
CA ASN A 115 6.03 -13.07 16.46
C ASN A 115 5.18 -11.83 16.77
N GLN A 116 5.39 -11.21 17.93
CA GLN A 116 4.69 -9.97 18.27
C GLN A 116 5.00 -8.84 17.29
N SER A 117 6.27 -8.70 16.89
CA SER A 117 6.71 -7.72 15.90
C SER A 117 6.05 -7.95 14.54
N ILE A 118 5.99 -9.20 14.07
CA ILE A 118 5.32 -9.58 12.81
C ILE A 118 3.83 -9.23 12.88
N THR A 119 3.13 -9.59 13.95
CA THR A 119 1.70 -9.25 14.12
C THR A 119 1.46 -7.74 14.09
N ASN A 120 2.33 -6.94 14.71
CA ASN A 120 2.22 -5.49 14.68
C ASN A 120 2.39 -4.95 13.25
N ILE A 121 3.40 -5.43 12.51
CA ILE A 121 3.63 -5.06 11.11
C ILE A 121 2.43 -5.46 10.23
N GLU A 122 1.84 -6.63 10.45
CA GLU A 122 0.65 -7.08 9.71
C GLU A 122 -0.55 -6.17 9.93
N ASN A 123 -0.77 -5.70 11.17
CA ASN A 123 -1.83 -4.76 11.48
C ASN A 123 -1.60 -3.40 10.80
N GLU A 124 -0.38 -2.88 10.81
CA GLU A 124 -0.01 -1.62 10.14
C GLU A 124 -0.14 -1.71 8.61
N LEU A 125 0.24 -2.86 8.03
CA LEU A 125 0.06 -3.14 6.62
C LEU A 125 -1.42 -3.23 6.23
N ALA A 126 -2.25 -3.86 7.06
CA ALA A 126 -3.68 -3.95 6.81
C ALA A 126 -4.34 -2.56 6.76
N GLU A 127 -3.99 -1.68 7.71
CA GLU A 127 -4.51 -0.30 7.73
C GLU A 127 -4.02 0.51 6.53
N SER A 128 -2.72 0.42 6.21
CA SER A 128 -2.14 1.11 5.04
C SER A 128 -2.81 0.66 3.74
N ARG A 129 -3.08 -0.64 3.58
CA ARG A 129 -3.79 -1.20 2.42
C ARG A 129 -5.23 -0.70 2.32
N LYS A 130 -5.93 -0.53 3.44
CA LYS A 130 -7.29 0.03 3.48
C LYS A 130 -7.31 1.46 2.96
N VAL A 131 -6.38 2.31 3.41
CA VAL A 131 -6.24 3.69 2.94
C VAL A 131 -6.01 3.75 1.43
N VAL A 132 -5.14 2.88 0.89
CA VAL A 132 -4.89 2.79 -0.55
C VAL A 132 -6.15 2.36 -1.31
N ALA A 133 -6.92 1.40 -0.79
CA ALA A 133 -8.16 0.94 -1.42
C ALA A 133 -9.23 2.03 -1.47
N GLU A 134 -9.45 2.76 -0.37
CA GLU A 134 -10.38 3.89 -0.29
C GLU A 134 -10.00 4.98 -1.29
N ALA A 135 -8.72 5.35 -1.34
CA ALA A 135 -8.21 6.31 -2.31
C ALA A 135 -8.42 5.88 -3.77
N CYS A 136 -8.21 4.60 -4.08
CA CYS A 136 -8.45 4.06 -5.42
C CYS A 136 -9.93 4.14 -5.81
N SER A 137 -10.84 3.95 -4.86
CA SER A 137 -12.28 4.13 -5.10
C SER A 137 -12.63 5.60 -5.40
N GLY A 138 -12.16 6.53 -4.57
CA GLY A 138 -12.39 7.96 -4.77
C GLY A 138 -11.85 8.49 -6.10
N LYS A 139 -10.71 7.96 -6.56
CA LYS A 139 -10.19 8.28 -7.90
C LYS A 139 -11.15 7.86 -9.02
N LYS A 140 -11.72 6.65 -8.95
CA LYS A 140 -12.68 6.16 -9.96
C LYS A 140 -13.92 7.04 -10.03
N ASP A 141 -14.44 7.47 -8.89
CA ASP A 141 -15.59 8.37 -8.82
C ASP A 141 -15.27 9.73 -9.44
N ALA A 142 -14.09 10.28 -9.15
CA ALA A 142 -13.62 11.52 -9.75
C ALA A 142 -13.47 11.41 -11.28
N ASP A 143 -12.88 10.32 -11.77
CA ASP A 143 -12.73 10.05 -13.21
C ASP A 143 -14.11 9.96 -13.90
N TYR A 144 -15.10 9.33 -13.24
CA TYR A 144 -16.48 9.26 -13.74
C TYR A 144 -17.12 10.65 -13.85
N VAL A 145 -17.04 11.45 -12.79
CA VAL A 145 -17.59 12.83 -12.78
C VAL A 145 -16.91 13.69 -13.84
N PHE A 146 -15.59 13.59 -13.98
CA PHE A 146 -14.85 14.32 -15.01
C PHE A 146 -15.34 13.95 -16.42
N GLY A 147 -15.60 12.66 -16.66
CA GLY A 147 -16.20 12.18 -17.91
C GLY A 147 -17.58 12.78 -18.19
N MET A 148 -18.43 12.92 -17.16
CA MET A 148 -19.74 13.58 -17.30
C MET A 148 -19.62 15.07 -17.61
N ILE A 149 -18.76 15.79 -16.88
CA ILE A 149 -18.51 17.22 -17.11
C ILE A 149 -18.03 17.45 -18.54
N ASN A 150 -17.10 16.62 -19.03
CA ASN A 150 -16.58 16.73 -20.38
C ASN A 150 -17.70 16.57 -21.44
N LYS A 151 -18.64 15.63 -21.25
CA LYS A 151 -19.81 15.47 -22.14
C LYS A 151 -20.70 16.71 -22.16
N VAL A 152 -20.94 17.32 -21.00
CA VAL A 152 -21.73 18.56 -20.89
C VAL A 152 -21.03 19.71 -21.61
N ILE A 153 -19.72 19.86 -21.42
CA ILE A 153 -18.91 20.89 -22.09
C ILE A 153 -18.99 20.71 -23.61
N MET A 154 -18.79 19.48 -24.12
CA MET A 154 -18.87 19.22 -25.56
C MET A 154 -20.25 19.52 -26.12
N THR A 155 -21.32 19.15 -25.41
CA THR A 155 -22.69 19.46 -25.80
C THR A 155 -22.94 20.97 -25.85
N ALA A 156 -22.46 21.71 -24.85
CA ALA A 156 -22.57 23.17 -24.79
C ALA A 156 -21.78 23.83 -25.94
N ALA A 157 -20.56 23.37 -26.21
CA ALA A 157 -19.73 23.86 -27.29
C ALA A 157 -20.41 23.69 -28.66
N SER A 158 -21.03 22.54 -28.93
CA SER A 158 -21.80 22.32 -30.15
C SER A 158 -23.00 23.27 -30.28
N ARG A 159 -23.71 23.53 -29.17
CA ARG A 159 -24.84 24.47 -29.15
C ARG A 159 -24.40 25.90 -29.42
N ILE A 160 -23.31 26.35 -28.80
CA ILE A 160 -22.74 27.69 -29.01
C ILE A 160 -22.36 27.87 -30.48
N SER A 161 -21.65 26.91 -31.08
CA SER A 161 -21.28 26.95 -32.50
C SER A 161 -22.50 27.05 -33.44
N CYS A 162 -23.57 26.31 -33.14
CA CYS A 162 -24.84 26.44 -33.85
C CYS A 162 -25.44 27.84 -33.70
N HIS A 163 -25.44 28.40 -32.49
CA HIS A 163 -25.95 29.75 -32.22
C HIS A 163 -25.11 30.83 -32.93
N ASP A 164 -23.79 30.70 -32.97
CA ASP A 164 -22.91 31.62 -33.71
C ASP A 164 -23.29 31.65 -35.20
N THR A 165 -23.51 30.48 -35.79
CA THR A 165 -23.97 30.36 -37.19
C THR A 165 -25.33 31.05 -37.39
N HIS A 166 -26.26 30.92 -36.44
CA HIS A 166 -27.55 31.61 -36.49
C HIS A 166 -27.42 33.14 -36.37
N ILE A 167 -26.51 33.61 -35.51
CA ILE A 167 -26.23 35.04 -35.33
C ILE A 167 -25.64 35.62 -36.62
N GLU A 168 -24.65 34.97 -37.23
CA GLU A 168 -24.05 35.41 -38.50
C GLU A 168 -25.08 35.49 -39.63
N ASN A 169 -25.93 34.47 -39.75
CA ASN A 169 -27.03 34.46 -40.72
C ASN A 169 -27.99 35.64 -40.49
N SER A 170 -28.34 35.92 -39.24
CA SER A 170 -29.22 37.02 -38.87
C SER A 170 -28.60 38.39 -39.16
N GLN A 171 -27.32 38.55 -38.86
CA GLN A 171 -26.55 39.76 -39.19
C GLN A 171 -26.54 40.01 -40.70
N ARG A 172 -26.28 38.98 -41.53
CA ARG A 172 -26.34 39.11 -43.00
C ARG A 172 -27.71 39.58 -43.48
N ARG A 173 -28.79 39.01 -42.94
CA ARG A 173 -30.18 39.41 -43.28
C ARG A 173 -30.48 40.86 -42.88
N ILE A 174 -30.04 41.29 -41.70
CA ILE A 174 -30.20 42.68 -41.24
C ILE A 174 -29.45 43.65 -42.16
N GLN A 175 -28.20 43.33 -42.55
CA GLN A 175 -27.44 44.17 -43.47
C GLN A 175 -28.12 44.30 -44.84
N ALA A 176 -28.61 43.19 -45.39
CA ALA A 176 -29.37 43.22 -46.63
C ALA A 176 -30.65 44.08 -46.52
N ALA A 177 -31.36 44.00 -45.39
CA ALA A 177 -32.54 44.83 -45.13
C ALA A 177 -32.19 46.33 -45.04
N LYS A 178 -31.08 46.69 -44.36
CA LYS A 178 -30.59 48.07 -44.30
C LYS A 178 -30.32 48.65 -45.68
N VAL A 179 -29.66 47.90 -46.56
CA VAL A 179 -29.41 48.33 -47.95
C VAL A 179 -30.73 48.56 -48.71
N ARG A 180 -31.71 47.66 -48.56
CA ARG A 180 -33.04 47.81 -49.19
C ARG A 180 -33.77 49.05 -48.67
N MET A 181 -33.77 49.29 -47.36
CA MET A 181 -34.37 50.49 -46.75
C MET A 181 -33.74 51.77 -47.28
N LYS A 182 -32.41 51.83 -47.40
CA LYS A 182 -31.71 52.99 -47.98
C LYS A 182 -32.20 53.29 -49.40
N LYS A 183 -32.27 52.26 -50.26
CA LYS A 183 -32.77 52.39 -51.64
C LYS A 183 -34.24 52.83 -51.69
N ILE A 184 -35.07 52.36 -50.77
CA ILE A 184 -36.48 52.78 -50.66
C ILE A 184 -36.55 54.26 -50.26
N ASN A 185 -35.77 54.68 -49.26
CA ASN A 185 -35.72 56.08 -48.81
C ASN A 185 -35.29 57.01 -49.96
N GLU A 186 -34.25 56.64 -50.72
CA GLU A 186 -33.81 57.38 -51.91
C GLU A 186 -34.93 57.53 -52.95
N ARG A 187 -35.70 56.46 -53.20
CA ARG A 187 -36.86 56.50 -54.10
C ARG A 187 -37.99 57.37 -53.58
N ILE A 188 -38.26 57.36 -52.28
CA ILE A 188 -39.26 58.23 -51.64
C ILE A 188 -38.84 59.69 -51.79
N SER A 189 -37.60 60.04 -51.46
CA SER A 189 -37.09 61.40 -51.61
C SER A 189 -37.16 61.89 -53.06
N LEU A 190 -36.82 61.05 -54.04
CA LEU A 190 -36.96 61.39 -55.46
C LEU A 190 -38.42 61.64 -55.85
N ALA A 191 -39.35 60.79 -55.38
CA ALA A 191 -40.77 60.95 -55.63
C ALA A 191 -41.32 62.25 -55.02
N GLN A 192 -40.92 62.59 -53.78
CA GLN A 192 -41.26 63.84 -53.12
C GLN A 192 -40.79 65.06 -53.90
N ASN A 193 -39.53 65.06 -54.37
CA ASN A 193 -38.99 66.16 -55.18
C ASN A 193 -39.74 66.33 -56.50
N ARG A 194 -40.07 65.22 -57.18
CA ARG A 194 -40.86 65.26 -58.43
C ARG A 194 -42.27 65.79 -58.20
N PHE A 195 -42.89 65.43 -57.08
CA PHE A 195 -44.20 65.95 -56.70
C PHE A 195 -44.15 67.45 -56.43
N GLN A 196 -43.13 67.93 -55.70
CA GLN A 196 -42.95 69.35 -55.44
C GLN A 196 -42.74 70.16 -56.73
N ASP A 197 -41.87 69.70 -57.64
CA ASP A 197 -41.68 70.33 -58.96
C ASP A 197 -42.99 70.40 -59.77
N ALA A 198 -43.82 69.35 -59.74
CA ALA A 198 -45.13 69.36 -60.38
C ALA A 198 -46.08 70.39 -59.76
N CYS A 199 -46.10 70.51 -58.43
CA CYS A 199 -46.87 71.53 -57.71
C CYS A 199 -46.41 72.95 -58.07
N ASP A 200 -45.09 73.20 -58.08
CA ASP A 200 -44.52 74.51 -58.40
C ASP A 200 -44.86 74.93 -59.84
N ARG A 201 -44.76 73.98 -60.80
CA ARG A 201 -45.19 74.21 -62.19
C ARG A 201 -46.68 74.52 -62.29
N TYR A 202 -47.53 73.81 -61.54
CA TYR A 202 -48.97 74.08 -61.51
C TYR A 202 -49.27 75.49 -61.01
N VAL A 203 -48.66 75.90 -59.89
CA VAL A 203 -48.80 77.25 -59.33
C VAL A 203 -48.37 78.31 -60.35
N ALA A 204 -47.21 78.13 -61.01
CA ALA A 204 -46.72 79.07 -62.02
C ALA A 204 -47.66 79.20 -63.24
N ILE A 205 -48.30 78.11 -63.67
CA ILE A 205 -49.29 78.12 -64.75
C ILE A 205 -50.54 78.89 -64.34
N VAL A 206 -51.04 78.66 -63.12
CA VAL A 206 -52.24 79.34 -62.60
C VAL A 206 -51.97 80.84 -62.44
N GLN A 207 -50.80 81.23 -61.92
CA GLN A 207 -50.42 82.64 -61.74
C GLN A 207 -50.25 83.41 -63.07
N LYS A 208 -49.87 82.76 -64.18
CA LYS A 208 -49.77 83.41 -65.50
C LYS A 208 -51.13 83.65 -66.20
N LYS A 209 -52.22 83.07 -65.69
CA LYS A 209 -53.57 83.17 -66.27
C LYS A 209 -54.49 84.14 -65.52
N LEU A 210 -54.01 84.76 -64.45
CA LEU A 210 -54.63 85.85 -63.69
C LEU A 210 -53.96 87.18 -64.07
#